data_AF-A0A183B1Y0-F1
#
_entry.id   AF-A0A183B1Y0-F1
#
_cell.length_a   1.000
_cell.length_b   1.000
_cell.length_c   1.000
_cell.angle_alpha   90.00
_cell.angle_beta   90.00
_cell.angle_gamma   90.00
#
_symmetry.space_group_name_H-M   'P 1'
#
loop_
_entity.id
_entity.type
_entity.pdbx_description
1 polymer ?
#
loop_
_entity_poly.entity_id
_entity_poly.type
_entity_poly.pdbx_seq_one_letter_code
_entity_poly.pdbx_strand_id
1 'polypeptide(L)' 'LFSIENDESLTDDQREMMRIMGFCNFDTTKGKHVIGNSVYVANITKQRKYRQYMNRRGGFNRPLDPVA' A
#
# COMPACT_ATOMS: atom_id res chain seq x y z
N LEU A 1 -8.89 -26.95 -11.71
CA LEU A 1 -8.95 -28.43 -11.63
C LEU A 1 -8.49 -28.87 -10.24
N PHE A 2 -9.24 -28.47 -9.22
CA PHE A 2 -9.27 -29.14 -7.93
C PHE A 2 -10.75 -29.18 -7.56
N SER A 3 -11.47 -30.01 -8.30
CA SER A 3 -12.83 -30.37 -7.92
C SER A 3 -12.67 -31.29 -6.72
N ILE A 4 -13.28 -30.93 -5.60
CA ILE A 4 -13.43 -31.80 -4.44
C ILE A 4 -14.24 -33.00 -4.92
N GLU A 5 -13.56 -34.06 -5.33
CA GLU A 5 -14.21 -35.33 -5.64
C GLU A 5 -14.67 -35.94 -4.32
N ASN A 6 -15.99 -35.96 -4.15
CA ASN A 6 -16.80 -36.67 -3.14
C ASN A 6 -16.95 -35.98 -1.77
N ASP A 7 -18.01 -35.17 -1.65
CA ASP A 7 -18.58 -34.66 -0.38
C ASP A 7 -19.49 -35.70 0.31
N GLU A 8 -19.73 -36.87 -0.30
CA GLU A 8 -20.68 -37.88 0.22
C GLU A 8 -20.10 -38.83 1.29
N SER A 9 -18.76 -38.88 1.46
CA SER A 9 -18.12 -39.78 2.44
C SER A 9 -17.67 -39.10 3.73
N LEU A 10 -18.02 -37.82 3.92
CA LEU A 10 -17.57 -37.02 5.05
C LEU A 10 -18.72 -36.84 6.05
N THR A 11 -18.52 -37.27 7.30
CA THR A 11 -19.52 -37.10 8.36
C THR A 11 -19.79 -35.62 8.61
N ASP A 12 -20.99 -35.27 9.08
CA ASP A 12 -21.34 -33.87 9.37
C ASP A 12 -20.34 -33.19 10.32
N ASP A 13 -19.81 -33.92 11.30
CA ASP A 13 -18.76 -33.45 12.22
C ASP A 13 -17.47 -33.04 11.49
N GLN A 14 -17.10 -33.77 10.44
CA GLN A 14 -15.91 -33.47 9.64
C GLN A 14 -16.14 -32.26 8.73
N ARG A 15 -17.35 -32.08 8.20
CA ARG A 15 -17.73 -30.86 7.45
C ARG A 15 -17.73 -29.64 8.36
N GLU A 16 -18.22 -29.79 9.59
CA GLU A 16 -18.18 -28.73 10.60
C GLU A 16 -16.74 -28.41 11.01
N MET A 17 -15.90 -29.42 11.21
CA MET A 17 -14.47 -29.24 11.48
C MET A 17 -13.76 -28.53 10.32
N MET A 18 -14.04 -28.86 9.06
CA MET A 18 -13.46 -28.16 7.90
C MET A 18 -13.92 -26.70 7.80
N ARG A 19 -15.15 -26.41 8.19
CA ARG A 19 -15.67 -25.04 8.26
C ARG A 19 -15.02 -24.25 9.38
N ILE A 20 -14.84 -24.85 10.56
CA ILE A 20 -14.14 -24.24 11.71
C ILE A 20 -12.68 -23.96 11.37
N MET A 21 -12.01 -24.90 10.69
CA MET A 21 -10.63 -24.77 10.27
C MET A 21 -10.44 -23.85 9.04
N GLY A 22 -11.54 -23.38 8.43
CA GLY A 22 -11.51 -22.38 7.35
C GLY A 22 -11.17 -22.92 5.95
N PHE A 23 -11.24 -24.23 5.72
CA PHE A 23 -10.85 -24.84 4.44
C PHE A 23 -11.87 -24.70 3.32
N CYS A 24 -13.13 -24.36 3.62
CA CYS A 24 -14.20 -24.33 2.62
C CYS A 24 -14.43 -22.96 1.96
N ASN A 25 -13.95 -21.85 2.55
CA ASN A 25 -14.26 -20.50 2.08
C ASN A 25 -13.00 -19.62 2.03
N PHE A 26 -12.23 -19.77 0.95
CA PHE A 26 -11.07 -18.92 0.69
C PHE A 26 -11.50 -17.54 0.16
N ASP A 27 -11.64 -16.57 1.06
CA ASP A 27 -11.81 -15.17 0.70
C ASP A 27 -10.45 -14.51 0.38
N THR A 28 -10.45 -13.59 -0.59
CA THR A 28 -9.28 -12.75 -0.89
C THR A 28 -9.39 -11.38 -0.24
N THR A 29 -8.26 -10.87 0.23
CA THR A 29 -8.08 -9.48 0.68
C THR A 29 -7.67 -8.54 -0.46
N LYS A 30 -7.49 -9.05 -1.70
CA LYS A 30 -7.10 -8.24 -2.86
C LYS A 30 -8.12 -7.15 -3.12
N GLY A 31 -7.69 -5.89 -3.06
CA GLY A 31 -8.53 -4.71 -3.29
C GLY A 31 -9.48 -4.35 -2.14
N LYS A 32 -9.42 -5.07 -1.01
CA LYS A 32 -10.21 -4.75 0.20
C LYS A 32 -9.33 -4.01 1.20
N HIS A 33 -9.87 -2.99 1.86
CA HIS A 33 -9.18 -2.31 2.94
C HIS A 33 -9.12 -3.22 4.18
N VAL A 34 -7.91 -3.48 4.69
CA VAL A 34 -7.67 -4.23 5.93
C VAL A 34 -7.22 -3.25 7.00
N ILE A 35 -7.99 -3.19 8.10
CA ILE A 35 -7.69 -2.30 9.24
C ILE A 35 -6.28 -2.63 9.77
N GLY A 36 -5.44 -1.60 9.96
CA GLY A 36 -4.06 -1.77 10.41
C GLY A 36 -3.02 -2.00 9.30
N ASN A 37 -3.46 -2.25 8.05
CA ASN A 37 -2.56 -2.40 6.90
C ASN A 37 -2.29 -1.07 6.15
N SER A 38 -2.73 0.06 6.69
CA SER A 38 -2.55 1.40 6.11
C SER A 38 -1.42 2.18 6.81
N VAL A 39 -0.33 1.49 7.16
CA VAL A 39 0.85 2.14 7.75
C VAL A 39 1.77 2.57 6.62
N TYR A 40 1.93 3.88 6.43
CA TYR A 40 2.87 4.46 5.49
C TYR A 40 3.70 5.56 6.18
N VAL A 41 4.98 5.65 5.84
CA VAL A 41 5.87 6.72 6.32
C VAL A 41 6.63 7.28 5.12
N ALA A 42 6.61 8.60 4.96
CA ALA A 42 7.39 9.29 3.93
C ALA A 42 8.48 10.14 4.59
N ASN A 43 9.74 9.82 4.31
CA ASN A 43 10.87 10.68 4.70
C ASN A 43 11.34 11.45 3.47
N ILE A 44 10.89 12.70 3.34
CA ILE A 44 11.23 13.57 2.20
C ILE A 44 12.22 14.64 2.68
N THR A 45 13.50 14.44 2.35
CA THR A 45 14.55 15.43 2.61
C THR A 45 14.64 16.41 1.43
N LYS A 46 14.19 17.65 1.65
CA LYS A 46 14.31 18.71 0.64
C LYS A 46 15.73 19.29 0.68
N GLN A 47 16.45 19.19 -0.42
CA GLN A 47 17.74 19.85 -0.57
C GLN A 47 17.56 21.37 -0.57
N ARG A 48 18.42 22.07 0.17
CA ARG A 48 18.41 23.54 0.18
C ARG A 48 18.88 24.03 -1.18
N LYS A 49 18.07 24.86 -1.84
CA LYS A 49 18.46 25.52 -3.09
C LYS A 49 19.20 26.80 -2.77
N TYR A 50 20.37 26.99 -3.36
CA TYR A 50 21.10 28.26 -3.27
C TYR A 50 20.40 29.32 -4.11
N ARG A 51 20.61 30.57 -3.71
CA ARG A 51 19.98 31.75 -4.28
C ARG A 51 21.08 32.73 -4.64
N GLN A 52 21.16 33.15 -5.90
CA GLN A 52 22.15 34.11 -6.34
C GLN A 52 21.69 35.53 -6.03
N TYR A 53 22.37 36.20 -5.09
CA TYR A 53 22.05 37.58 -4.69
C TYR A 53 22.85 38.62 -5.46
N MET A 54 24.14 38.37 -5.71
CA MET A 54 25.05 39.34 -6.33
C MET A 54 24.99 39.29 -7.86
N ASN A 55 25.22 40.44 -8.51
CA ASN A 55 25.30 40.63 -9.97
C ASN A 55 24.05 40.15 -10.75
N ARG A 56 22.86 40.38 -10.18
CA ARG A 56 21.58 40.03 -10.83
C ARG A 56 21.20 41.07 -11.88
N ARG A 57 20.86 40.64 -13.10
CA ARG A 57 20.24 41.51 -14.11
C ARG A 57 18.76 41.73 -13.75
N GLY A 58 18.31 42.99 -13.73
CA GLY A 58 16.88 43.34 -13.51
C GLY A 58 16.51 43.90 -12.13
N GLY A 59 17.48 44.30 -11.30
CA GLY A 59 17.23 45.05 -10.06
C GLY A 59 16.83 44.20 -8.85
N PHE A 60 16.72 44.86 -7.69
CA PHE A 60 16.60 44.21 -6.38
C PHE A 60 15.25 43.50 -6.15
N ASN A 61 14.14 44.05 -6.67
CA ASN A 61 12.78 43.59 -6.41
C ASN A 61 12.30 42.40 -7.28
N ARG A 62 13.16 41.80 -8.11
CA ARG A 62 12.81 40.58 -8.87
C ARG A 62 12.90 39.35 -7.97
N PRO A 63 12.12 38.27 -8.19
CA PRO A 63 12.40 36.98 -7.55
C PRO A 63 13.82 36.48 -7.88
N LEU A 64 14.49 35.86 -6.91
CA LEU A 64 15.80 35.23 -7.14
C LEU A 64 15.63 33.93 -7.91
N ASP A 65 16.43 33.79 -8.95
CA ASP A 65 16.51 32.56 -9.73
C ASP A 65 17.12 31.44 -8.85
N PRO A 66 16.63 30.19 -8.97
CA PRO A 66 17.29 29.05 -8.32
C PRO A 66 18.68 28.88 -8.92
N VAL A 67 19.71 28.79 -8.07
CA VAL A 67 21.06 28.46 -8.53
C VAL A 67 21.02 27.02 -9.04
N ALA A 68 21.38 26.84 -10.32
CA ALA A 68 21.48 25.54 -10.97
C ALA A 68 22.67 24.74 -10.41
#